data_AF-A0A2S6AZ40-F1
#
_entry.id   AF-A0A2S6AZ40-F1
#
_cell.length_a   1.000
_cell.length_b   1.000
_cell.length_c   1.000
_cell.angle_alpha   90.00
_cell.angle_beta   90.00
_cell.angle_gamma   90.00
#
_symmetry.space_group_name_H-M   'P 1'
#
loop_
_entity.id
_entity.type
_entity.pdbx_description
1 polymer ?
#
loop_
_entity_poly.entity_id
_entity_poly.type
_entity_poly.pdbx_seq_one_letter_code
_entity_poly.pdbx_strand_id
1 'polypeptide(L)' 'MSKANKELVKSLKELLTGGNAHATFEDAVKQLPAKLRGVVPDGMPYSIWQLVDHIRITQWDILEFSRDPKHTSPSW' A
#
# COMPACT_ATOMS: atom_id res chain seq x y z
N MET A 1 -20.97 -16.13 12.62
CA MET A 1 -20.92 -14.76 12.05
C MET A 1 -22.22 -14.43 11.34
N SER A 2 -22.79 -13.24 11.56
CA SER A 2 -24.02 -12.78 10.88
C SER A 2 -23.80 -12.62 9.37
N LYS A 3 -24.90 -12.60 8.59
CA LYS A 3 -24.85 -12.33 7.15
C LYS A 3 -24.16 -11.00 6.84
N ALA A 4 -24.45 -9.95 7.62
CA ALA A 4 -23.86 -8.63 7.48
C ALA A 4 -22.33 -8.64 7.65
N ASN A 5 -21.81 -9.41 8.63
CA ASN A 5 -20.37 -9.52 8.83
C ASN A 5 -19.68 -10.24 7.66
N LYS A 6 -20.34 -11.25 7.06
CA LYS A 6 -19.80 -11.93 5.87
C LYS A 6 -19.67 -11.00 4.66
N GLU A 7 -20.68 -10.17 4.41
CA GLU A 7 -20.63 -9.18 3.32
C GLU A 7 -19.57 -8.10 3.58
N LEU A 8 -19.45 -7.62 4.82
CA LEU A 8 -18.40 -6.67 5.19
C LEU A 8 -17.00 -7.22 4.93
N VAL A 9 -16.72 -8.45 5.38
CA VAL A 9 -15.42 -9.11 5.15
C VAL A 9 -15.16 -9.33 3.66
N LYS A 10 -16.20 -9.66 2.88
CA LYS A 10 -16.09 -9.79 1.42
C LYS A 10 -15.70 -8.48 0.77
N SER A 11 -16.42 -7.39 1.05
CA SER A 11 -16.12 -6.07 0.48
C SER A 11 -14.73 -5.57 0.92
N LEU A 12 -14.33 -5.82 2.17
CA LEU A 12 -12.99 -5.46 2.63
C LEU A 12 -11.90 -6.21 1.84
N LYS A 13 -12.09 -7.50 1.56
CA LYS A 13 -11.15 -8.26 0.72
C LYS A 13 -11.09 -7.68 -0.70
N GLU A 14 -12.24 -7.39 -1.30
CA GLU A 14 -12.29 -6.79 -2.64
C GLU A 14 -11.57 -5.44 -2.71
N LEU A 15 -11.66 -4.62 -1.66
CA LEU A 15 -10.95 -3.34 -1.58
C LEU A 15 -9.44 -3.51 -1.35
N LEU A 16 -9.02 -4.49 -0.56
CA LEU A 16 -7.60 -4.71 -0.23
C LEU A 16 -6.83 -5.45 -1.33
N THR A 17 -7.49 -6.36 -2.05
CA THR A 17 -6.83 -7.23 -3.05
C THR A 17 -7.24 -6.95 -4.48
N GLY A 18 -8.30 -6.16 -4.69
CA GLY A 18 -8.79 -5.80 -6.02
C GLY A 18 -8.02 -4.63 -6.61
N GLY A 19 -7.82 -4.65 -7.94
CA GLY A 19 -7.11 -3.60 -8.67
C GLY A 19 -7.97 -2.41 -9.12
N ASN A 20 -9.29 -2.38 -8.85
CA ASN A 20 -10.25 -1.33 -9.21
C ASN A 20 -9.83 -0.42 -10.39
N ALA A 21 -9.57 0.87 -10.15
CA ALA A 21 -9.20 1.86 -11.16
C ALA A 21 -7.71 2.28 -11.11
N HIS A 22 -6.84 1.45 -10.52
CA HIS A 22 -5.41 1.74 -10.41
C HIS A 22 -4.56 0.57 -10.94
N ALA A 23 -3.31 0.85 -11.33
CA ALA A 23 -2.38 -0.22 -11.66
C ALA A 23 -2.05 -1.03 -10.39
N THR A 24 -1.98 -2.35 -10.52
CA THR A 24 -1.51 -3.20 -9.42
C THR A 24 -0.04 -2.89 -9.10
N PHE A 25 0.40 -3.20 -7.89
CA PHE A 25 1.82 -3.08 -7.55
C PHE A 25 2.69 -3.94 -8.47
N GLU A 26 2.24 -5.17 -8.74
CA GLU A 26 2.90 -6.14 -9.61
C GLU A 26 3.09 -5.59 -11.02
N ASP A 27 2.07 -4.94 -11.59
CA ASP A 27 2.17 -4.30 -12.90
C ASP A 27 3.08 -3.07 -12.88
N ALA A 28 3.00 -2.25 -11.82
CA ALA A 28 3.78 -1.03 -11.69
C ALA A 28 5.30 -1.28 -11.58
N VAL A 29 5.72 -2.39 -10.95
CA VAL A 29 7.14 -2.76 -10.82
C VAL A 29 7.62 -3.76 -11.88
N LYS A 30 6.73 -4.18 -12.79
CA LYS A 30 7.00 -5.20 -13.79
C LYS A 30 8.18 -4.79 -14.67
N GLN A 31 9.18 -5.67 -14.77
CA GLN A 31 10.39 -5.47 -15.57
C GLN A 31 11.21 -4.22 -15.17
N LEU A 32 11.03 -3.65 -13.97
CA LEU A 32 11.81 -2.51 -13.50
C LEU A 32 13.29 -2.89 -13.33
N PRO A 33 14.22 -2.30 -14.11
CA PRO A 33 15.64 -2.60 -14.02
C PRO A 33 16.20 -2.25 -12.64
N ALA A 34 17.03 -3.14 -12.07
CA ALA A 34 17.60 -2.94 -10.74
C ALA A 34 18.33 -1.60 -10.58
N LYS A 35 19.06 -1.18 -11.62
CA LYS A 35 19.80 0.09 -11.65
C LYS A 35 18.91 1.34 -11.55
N LEU A 36 17.59 1.23 -11.78
CA LEU A 36 16.67 2.37 -11.75
C LEU A 36 15.87 2.46 -10.43
N ARG A 37 15.88 1.43 -9.59
CA ARG A 37 15.00 1.36 -8.40
C ARG A 37 15.26 2.49 -7.40
N GLY A 38 16.53 2.84 -7.21
CA GLY A 38 16.97 3.92 -6.31
C GLY A 38 17.25 5.26 -7.00
N VAL A 39 17.01 5.37 -8.30
CA VAL A 39 17.21 6.65 -9.02
C VAL A 39 16.02 7.54 -8.72
N VAL A 40 16.31 8.79 -8.33
CA VAL A 40 15.33 9.87 -8.28
C VAL A 40 15.38 10.57 -9.64
N PRO A 41 14.34 10.45 -10.49
CA PRO A 41 14.32 11.16 -11.77
C PRO A 41 14.33 12.68 -11.56
N ASP A 42 14.87 13.41 -12.53
CA ASP A 42 14.87 14.88 -12.50
C ASP A 42 13.45 15.43 -12.34
N GLY A 43 13.28 16.34 -11.38
CA GLY A 43 11.98 16.95 -11.07
C GLY A 43 11.03 16.09 -10.22
N MET A 44 11.42 14.86 -9.85
CA MET A 44 10.62 14.02 -8.96
C MET A 44 11.10 14.10 -7.51
N PRO A 45 10.19 14.01 -6.53
CA PRO A 45 10.56 14.10 -5.11
C PRO A 45 11.19 12.82 -4.56
N TYR A 46 10.89 11.66 -5.16
CA TYR A 46 11.27 10.36 -4.64
C TYR A 46 11.61 9.36 -5.75
N SER A 47 12.49 8.42 -5.42
CA SER A 47 12.75 7.21 -6.20
C SER A 47 11.64 6.19 -6.04
N ILE A 48 11.60 5.19 -6.93
CA ILE A 48 10.63 4.09 -6.82
C ILE A 48 10.78 3.36 -5.48
N TRP A 49 12.00 3.11 -5.00
CA TRP A 49 12.20 2.44 -3.70
C TRP A 49 11.73 3.24 -2.49
N GLN A 50 11.84 4.57 -2.52
CA GLN A 50 11.25 5.41 -1.49
C GLN A 50 9.72 5.34 -1.51
N LEU A 51 9.10 5.28 -2.69
CA LEU A 51 7.65 5.08 -2.82
C LEU A 51 7.21 3.69 -2.37
N VAL A 52 7.97 2.64 -2.66
CA VAL A 52 7.68 1.28 -2.16
C VAL A 52 7.76 1.24 -0.64
N ASP A 53 8.76 1.89 -0.04
CA ASP A 53 8.86 1.97 1.41
C ASP A 53 7.73 2.77 2.03
N HIS A 54 7.28 3.84 1.36
CA HIS A 54 6.08 4.58 1.77
C HIS A 54 4.85 3.67 1.78
N ILE A 55 4.60 2.91 0.71
CA ILE A 55 3.48 1.96 0.65
C ILE A 55 3.57 0.96 1.80
N ARG A 56 4.76 0.42 2.09
CA ARG A 56 4.98 -0.52 3.20
C ARG A 56 4.66 0.10 4.55
N ILE A 57 5.13 1.32 4.82
CA ILE A 57 4.88 2.05 6.07
C ILE A 57 3.39 2.35 6.21
N THR A 58 2.74 2.86 5.16
CA THR A 58 1.31 3.18 5.18
C THR A 58 0.45 1.94 5.42
N GLN A 59 0.76 0.81 4.78
CA GLN A 59 0.03 -0.44 5.00
C GLN A 59 0.18 -0.94 6.44
N TRP A 60 1.39 -0.85 7.00
CA TRP A 60 1.63 -1.18 8.40
C TRP A 60 0.87 -0.24 9.34
N ASP A 61 0.90 1.06 9.07
CA ASP A 61 0.23 2.08 9.87
C ASP A 61 -1.29 1.87 9.93
N ILE A 62 -1.92 1.58 8.79
CA ILE A 62 -3.35 1.23 8.71
C ILE A 62 -3.68 0.00 9.56
N LEU A 63 -2.82 -1.02 9.52
CA LEU A 63 -3.01 -2.25 10.27
C LEU A 63 -2.91 -1.99 11.78
N GLU A 64 -1.90 -1.26 12.23
CA GLU A 64 -1.72 -0.96 13.66
C GLU A 64 -2.82 -0.03 14.18
N PHE A 65 -3.19 1.01 13.42
CA PHE A 65 -4.34 1.87 13.73
C PHE A 65 -5.63 1.06 13.93
N SER A 66 -5.83 0.02 13.12
CA SER A 66 -7.02 -0.84 13.21
C SER A 66 -6.99 -1.80 14.40
N ARG A 67 -5.82 -2.09 14.97
CA ARG A 67 -5.61 -3.07 16.06
C ARG A 67 -5.51 -2.43 17.43
N ASP A 68 -4.94 -1.23 17.51
CA ASP A 68 -4.70 -0.52 18.76
C ASP A 68 -5.24 0.91 18.69
N PRO A 69 -6.28 1.25 19.48
CA PRO A 69 -6.84 2.61 19.50
C PRO A 69 -5.88 3.67 20.08
N LYS A 70 -4.74 3.27 20.65
CA LYS A 70 -3.68 4.18 21.13
C LYS A 70 -2.53 4.34 20.15
N HIS A 71 -2.54 3.62 19.03
CA HIS A 71 -1.50 3.72 18.02
C HIS A 71 -1.38 5.16 17.51
N THR A 72 -0.14 5.62 17.34
CA THR A 72 0.17 6.93 16.78
C THR A 72 1.02 6.72 15.54
N SER A 73 0.56 7.25 14.41
CA SER A 73 1.26 7.12 13.14
C SER A 73 2.69 7.69 13.22
N PRO A 74 3.66 7.05 12.56
CA PRO A 74 5.03 7.53 12.52
C PRO A 74 5.11 8.84 11.72
N SER A 75 6.09 9.69 12.05
CA SER A 75 6.51 10.77 11.16
C SER A 75 7.23 10.16 9.96
N TRP A 76 6.60 10.17 8.80
CA TRP A 76 7.25 9.87 7.52
C TRP A 76 7.84 11.15 6.93
#